data_AF-A0A2K3MM49-F1
#
_entry.id   AF-A0A2K3MM49-F1
#
_cell.length_a   1.000
_cell.length_b   1.000
_cell.length_c   1.000
_cell.angle_alpha   90.00
_cell.angle_beta   90.00
_cell.angle_gamma   90.00
#
_symmetry.space_group_name_H-M   'P 1'
#
loop_
_entity.id
_entity.type
_entity.pdbx_description
1 polymer ?
#
loop_
_entity_poly.entity_id
_entity_poly.type
_entity_poly.pdbx_seq_one_letter_code
_entity_poly.pdbx_strand_id
1 'polypeptide(L)'
;MAGDHPNHDNRDNQATLQAAVLEIRRLQTQIAAIEAERNEEKQKAQKAFEEEEGEAIVDSQPLAQDLWDTQIHEAIKVPPLPSFDGKTDPLEHLMAVATQTAIINAP
;
A
#
# COMPACT_ATOMS: atom_id res chain seq x y z
N MET A 1 -4.71 -28.00 72.68
CA MET A 1 -3.61 -27.27 72.01
C MET A 1 -4.23 -26.49 70.87
N ALA A 2 -4.05 -25.17 70.88
CA ALA A 2 -4.58 -24.27 69.85
C ALA A 2 -3.91 -24.57 68.51
N GLY A 3 -4.70 -24.60 67.44
CA GLY A 3 -4.21 -24.78 66.09
C GLY A 3 -3.54 -23.50 65.60
N ASP A 4 -2.24 -23.57 65.36
CA ASP A 4 -1.50 -22.57 64.60
C ASP A 4 -1.90 -22.70 63.12
N HIS A 5 -2.74 -21.78 62.65
CA HIS A 5 -3.05 -21.63 61.24
C HIS A 5 -1.99 -20.70 60.60
N PRO A 6 -1.27 -21.15 59.55
CA PRO A 6 -0.08 -20.47 59.08
C PRO A 6 -0.44 -19.21 58.29
N ASN A 7 0.18 -18.10 58.65
CA ASN A 7 0.05 -16.78 58.03
C ASN A 7 0.73 -16.67 56.65
N HIS A 8 1.07 -17.81 56.02
CA HIS A 8 1.92 -17.90 54.83
C HIS A 8 1.15 -17.58 53.54
N ASP A 9 -0.06 -18.12 53.41
CA ASP A 9 -0.89 -17.94 52.20
C ASP A 9 -1.25 -16.47 51.94
N ASN A 10 -1.46 -15.68 53.00
CA ASN A 10 -1.82 -14.27 52.87
C ASN A 10 -0.66 -13.41 52.32
N ARG A 11 0.59 -13.77 52.63
CA ARG A 11 1.78 -13.02 52.19
C ARG A 11 2.11 -13.30 50.72
N ASP A 12 1.95 -14.55 50.29
CA ASP A 12 2.16 -14.94 48.89
C ASP A 12 1.08 -14.35 47.97
N ASN A 13 -0.16 -14.31 48.44
CA ASN A 13 -1.27 -13.63 47.75
C ASN A 13 -1.04 -12.11 47.66
N GLN A 14 -0.50 -11.48 48.70
CA GLN A 14 -0.16 -10.06 48.69
C GLN A 14 0.98 -9.75 47.71
N ALA A 15 2.00 -10.60 47.64
CA ALA A 15 3.10 -10.47 46.68
C ALA A 15 2.60 -10.63 45.22
N THR A 16 1.72 -11.60 44.99
CA THR A 16 1.10 -11.85 43.68
C THR A 16 0.22 -10.68 43.24
N LEU A 17 -0.57 -10.11 44.16
CA LEU A 17 -1.39 -8.93 43.88
C LEU A 17 -0.54 -7.70 43.54
N GLN A 18 0.56 -7.48 44.26
CA GLN A 18 1.49 -6.39 43.94
C GLN A 18 2.11 -6.54 42.55
N ALA A 19 2.51 -7.77 42.18
CA ALA A 19 3.03 -8.05 40.86
C ALA A 19 1.97 -7.77 39.76
N ALA A 20 0.72 -8.18 39.97
CA ALA A 20 -0.38 -7.90 39.06
C ALA A 20 -0.63 -6.39 38.89
N VAL A 21 -0.56 -5.59 39.96
CA VAL A 21 -0.74 -4.13 39.89
C VAL A 21 0.39 -3.47 39.08
N LEU A 22 1.63 -3.92 39.25
CA LEU A 22 2.76 -3.41 38.47
C LEU A 22 2.59 -3.74 36.98
N GLU A 23 2.15 -4.95 36.67
CA GLU A 23 1.95 -5.38 35.28
C GLU A 23 0.78 -4.63 34.62
N ILE A 24 -0.31 -4.38 35.34
CA ILE A 24 -1.42 -3.55 34.83
C ILE A 24 -0.92 -2.15 34.48
N ARG A 25 -0.09 -1.53 35.34
CA ARG A 25 0.48 -0.21 35.06
C ARG A 25 1.39 -0.23 33.83
N ARG A 26 2.23 -1.26 33.70
CA ARG A 26 3.10 -1.45 32.53
C ARG A 26 2.27 -1.56 31.25
N LEU A 27 1.22 -2.37 31.28
CA LEU A 27 0.31 -2.55 30.14
C LEU A 27 -0.44 -1.27 29.79
N GLN A 28 -0.91 -0.51 30.79
CA GLN A 28 -1.54 0.80 30.57
C GLN A 28 -0.58 1.78 29.87
N THR A 29 0.68 1.84 30.28
CA THR A 29 1.69 2.67 29.60
C THR A 29 1.94 2.20 28.17
N GLN A 30 1.99 0.89 27.94
CA GLN A 30 2.20 0.33 26.60
C GLN A 30 1.02 0.64 25.66
N ILE A 31 -0.21 0.53 26.14
CA ILE A 31 -1.42 0.87 25.37
C ILE A 31 -1.41 2.36 25.01
N ALA A 32 -1.10 3.24 25.97
CA ALA A 32 -1.03 4.68 25.72
C ALA A 32 0.02 5.04 24.65
N ALA A 33 1.17 4.37 24.66
CA ALA A 33 2.21 4.55 23.65
C ALA A 33 1.74 4.11 22.24
N ILE A 34 1.10 2.94 22.15
CA ILE A 34 0.56 2.43 20.87
C ILE A 34 -0.56 3.33 20.33
N GLU A 35 -1.42 3.84 21.20
CA GLU A 35 -2.49 4.76 20.79
C GLU A 35 -1.94 6.10 20.28
N ALA A 36 -0.88 6.62 20.91
CA ALA A 36 -0.20 7.82 20.45
C ALA A 36 0.43 7.61 19.06
N GLU A 37 1.18 6.52 18.88
CA GLU A 37 1.80 6.16 17.59
C GLU A 37 0.75 6.03 16.48
N ARG A 38 -0.36 5.32 16.73
CA ARG A 38 -1.46 5.20 15.76
C ARG A 38 -2.06 6.56 15.40
N ASN A 39 -2.17 7.47 16.37
CA ASN A 39 -2.74 8.79 16.11
C ASN A 39 -1.79 9.68 15.29
N GLU A 40 -0.48 9.57 15.52
CA GLU A 40 0.53 10.22 14.68
C GLU A 40 0.54 9.66 13.26
N GLU A 41 0.44 8.34 13.10
CA GLU A 41 0.36 7.69 11.79
C GLU A 41 -0.90 8.14 11.02
N LYS A 42 -2.06 8.20 11.68
CA LYS A 42 -3.29 8.72 11.07
C LYS A 42 -3.16 10.17 10.62
N GLN A 43 -2.57 11.03 11.44
CA GLN A 43 -2.34 12.43 11.08
C GLN A 43 -1.36 12.54 9.90
N LYS A 44 -0.32 11.72 9.86
CA LYS A 44 0.63 11.67 8.76
C LYS A 44 -0.02 11.18 7.47
N ALA A 45 -0.86 10.15 7.54
CA ALA A 45 -1.63 9.65 6.40
C ALA A 45 -2.62 10.68 5.88
N GLN A 46 -3.32 11.39 6.77
CA GLN A 46 -4.23 12.47 6.40
C GLN A 46 -3.48 13.63 5.73
N LYS A 47 -2.33 14.04 6.26
CA LYS A 47 -1.49 15.08 5.64
C LYS A 47 -0.95 14.66 4.28
N ALA A 48 -0.56 13.39 4.12
CA ALA A 48 -0.13 12.86 2.83
C ALA A 48 -1.26 12.85 1.80
N PHE A 49 -2.49 12.51 2.21
CA PHE A 49 -3.67 12.58 1.36
C PHE A 49 -4.01 14.03 0.94
N GLU A 50 -3.93 14.99 1.86
CA GLU A 50 -4.13 16.42 1.56
C GLU A 50 -3.01 17.00 0.67
N GLU A 51 -1.77 16.51 0.80
CA GLU A 51 -0.66 16.86 -0.10
C GLU A 51 -0.85 16.26 -1.50
N GLU A 52 -1.37 15.04 -1.62
CA GLU A 52 -1.74 14.40 -2.90
C GLU A 52 -2.92 15.10 -3.58
N GLU A 53 -3.93 15.53 -2.82
CA GLU A 53 -5.07 16.29 -3.35
C GLU A 53 -4.67 17.71 -3.81
N GLY A 54 -3.56 18.24 -3.30
CA GLY A 54 -2.95 19.50 -3.72
C GLY A 54 -2.13 19.43 -5.02
N GLU A 55 -1.74 18.23 -5.46
CA GLU A 55 -1.37 18.00 -6.85
C GLU A 55 -2.67 18.02 -7.65
N ALA A 56 -3.04 19.21 -8.13
CA ALA A 56 -4.20 19.38 -8.98
C ALA A 56 -4.20 18.28 -10.04
N ILE A 57 -5.09 17.28 -9.88
CA ILE A 57 -5.49 16.39 -10.94
C ILE A 57 -5.96 17.36 -12.02
N VAL A 58 -5.10 17.63 -12.98
CA VAL A 58 -5.45 18.47 -14.12
C VAL A 58 -6.59 17.70 -14.74
N ASP A 59 -7.82 18.18 -14.53
CA ASP A 59 -9.03 17.61 -15.09
C ASP A 59 -8.72 17.34 -16.54
N SER A 60 -8.49 16.06 -16.85
CA SER A 60 -7.92 15.69 -18.14
C SER A 60 -8.95 16.06 -19.17
N GLN A 61 -8.70 17.16 -19.87
CA GLN A 61 -9.61 17.66 -20.88
C GLN A 61 -9.88 16.50 -21.84
N PRO A 62 -11.14 16.10 -22.03
CA PRO A 62 -11.43 14.99 -22.92
C PRO A 62 -10.87 15.34 -24.29
N LEU A 63 -10.16 14.39 -24.91
CA LEU A 63 -9.72 14.55 -26.29
C LEU A 63 -10.94 14.99 -27.13
N ALA A 64 -10.80 16.09 -27.88
CA ALA A 64 -11.90 16.64 -28.65
C ALA A 64 -12.53 15.54 -29.52
N GLN A 65 -13.86 15.45 -29.55
CA GLN A 65 -14.60 14.46 -30.34
C GLN A 65 -14.16 14.48 -31.81
N ASP A 66 -13.87 15.66 -32.34
CA ASP A 66 -13.35 15.86 -33.69
C ASP A 66 -12.06 15.06 -33.97
N LEU A 67 -11.20 14.81 -32.96
CA LEU A 67 -9.99 13.99 -33.11
C LEU A 67 -10.32 12.50 -33.25
N TRP A 68 -11.40 12.03 -32.63
CA TRP A 68 -11.89 10.65 -32.77
C TRP A 68 -12.59 10.44 -34.11
N ASP A 69 -13.31 11.46 -34.57
CA ASP A 69 -14.07 11.42 -35.82
C ASP A 69 -13.20 11.73 -37.05
N THR A 70 -11.98 12.26 -36.85
CA THR A 70 -11.03 12.52 -37.92
C THR A 70 -10.65 11.19 -38.60
N GLN A 71 -11.03 11.05 -39.87
CA GLN A 71 -10.56 9.92 -40.67
C GLN A 71 -9.05 9.98 -40.79
N ILE A 72 -8.40 8.87 -40.40
CA ILE A 72 -6.98 8.65 -40.66
C ILE A 72 -6.81 8.65 -42.19
N HIS A 73 -6.01 9.59 -42.71
CA HIS A 73 -5.70 9.64 -44.15
C HIS A 73 -5.16 8.28 -44.62
N GLU A 74 -5.63 7.78 -45.77
CA GLU A 74 -5.21 6.48 -46.34
C GLU A 74 -3.69 6.37 -46.60
N ALA A 75 -2.97 7.49 -46.59
CA ALA A 75 -1.52 7.53 -46.68
C ALA A 75 -0.81 6.98 -45.41
N ILE A 76 -1.51 6.89 -44.27
CA ILE A 76 -0.99 6.33 -43.02
C ILE A 76 -1.07 4.81 -43.12
N LYS A 77 0.01 4.19 -43.57
CA LYS A 77 0.16 2.73 -43.56
C LYS A 77 0.48 2.29 -42.13
N VAL A 78 -0.43 1.54 -41.52
CA VAL A 78 -0.12 0.84 -40.26
C VAL A 78 1.00 -0.16 -40.56
N PRO A 79 2.15 -0.04 -39.88
CA PRO A 79 3.23 -0.98 -40.09
C PRO A 79 2.82 -2.36 -39.59
N PRO A 80 3.21 -3.44 -40.28
CA PRO A 80 2.88 -4.78 -39.84
C PRO A 80 3.57 -5.05 -38.51
N LEU A 81 2.79 -5.29 -37.46
CA LEU A 81 3.30 -5.76 -36.17
C LEU A 81 3.22 -7.28 -36.10
N PRO A 82 4.11 -7.96 -35.36
CA PRO A 82 4.03 -9.40 -35.19
C PRO A 82 2.77 -9.72 -34.38
N SER A 83 1.99 -10.71 -34.80
CA SER A 83 0.88 -11.23 -34.01
C SER A 83 1.36 -12.31 -33.04
N PHE A 84 0.75 -12.38 -31.86
CA PHE A 84 1.06 -13.43 -30.90
C PHE A 84 0.29 -14.70 -31.28
N ASP A 85 1.02 -15.76 -31.61
CA ASP A 85 0.44 -17.03 -32.07
C ASP A 85 0.26 -18.06 -30.94
N GLY A 86 0.65 -17.71 -29.72
CA GLY A 86 0.60 -18.57 -28.54
C GLY A 86 1.57 -19.76 -28.54
N LYS A 87 2.41 -19.88 -29.57
CA LYS A 87 3.41 -20.95 -29.72
C LYS A 87 4.83 -20.43 -29.53
N THR A 88 5.05 -19.16 -29.87
CA THR A 88 6.29 -18.44 -29.63
C THR A 88 6.46 -18.12 -28.15
N ASP A 89 7.70 -18.14 -27.69
CA ASP A 89 8.02 -17.72 -26.32
C ASP A 89 7.58 -16.26 -26.10
N PRO A 90 6.88 -15.93 -24.99
CA PRO A 90 6.39 -14.58 -24.77
C PRO A 90 7.48 -13.50 -24.76
N LEU A 91 8.68 -13.81 -24.29
CA LEU A 91 9.79 -12.86 -24.25
C LEU A 91 10.35 -12.63 -25.65
N GLU A 92 10.47 -13.69 -26.45
CA GLU A 92 10.85 -13.56 -27.87
C GLU A 92 9.82 -12.74 -28.66
N HIS A 93 8.53 -12.95 -28.42
CA HIS A 93 7.47 -12.15 -29.03
C HIS A 93 7.58 -10.67 -28.66
N LEU A 94 7.77 -10.36 -27.37
CA LEU A 94 7.99 -8.98 -26.91
C LEU A 94 9.21 -8.33 -27.56
N MET A 95 10.30 -9.08 -27.72
CA MET A 95 11.50 -8.59 -28.41
C MET A 95 11.23 -8.28 -29.90
N ALA A 96 10.49 -9.15 -30.59
CA ALA A 96 10.10 -8.93 -31.98
C ALA A 96 9.22 -7.69 -32.16
N VAL A 97 8.23 -7.51 -31.27
CA VAL A 97 7.36 -6.31 -31.24
C VAL A 97 8.18 -5.04 -30.97
N ALA A 98 9.06 -5.07 -29.97
CA ALA A 98 9.90 -3.93 -29.62
C ALA A 98 10.83 -3.53 -30.78
N THR A 99 11.43 -4.50 -31.45
CA THR A 99 12.32 -4.28 -32.59
C THR A 99 11.56 -3.65 -33.77
N GLN A 100 10.39 -4.16 -34.13
CA GLN A 100 9.59 -3.58 -35.20
C GLN A 100 9.13 -2.15 -34.85
N THR A 101 8.68 -1.92 -33.62
CA THR A 101 8.28 -0.59 -33.13
C THR A 101 9.43 0.41 -33.17
N ALA A 102 10.66 -0.01 -32.86
CA ALA A 102 11.83 0.85 -32.94
C ALA A 102 12.17 1.26 -34.39
N ILE A 103 11.99 0.37 -35.36
CA ILE A 103 12.23 0.65 -36.79
C ILE A 103 11.19 1.64 -37.34
N ILE A 104 9.92 1.49 -36.94
CA ILE A 104 8.82 2.38 -37.37
C ILE A 104 9.08 3.83 -36.96
N ASN A 105 9.72 4.04 -35.81
CA ASN A 105 9.99 5.37 -35.24
C ASN A 105 11.39 5.91 -35.59
N ALA A 106 12.14 5.23 -36.48
CA ALA A 106 13.45 5.71 -36.92
C ALA A 106 13.31 6.92 -37.88
N PRO A 107 14.16 7.96 -37.75
CA PRO A 107 14.10 9.17 -38.56
C PRO A 107 14.45 8.97 -40.04
#